data_AF-A0AAI8YAN0-F1
#
_entry.id   AF-A0AAI8YAN0-F1
#
_cell.length_a   1.000
_cell.length_b   1.000
_cell.length_c   1.000
_cell.angle_alpha   90.00
_cell.angle_beta   90.00
_cell.angle_gamma   90.00
#
_symmetry.space_group_name_H-M   'P 1'
#
loop_
_entity.id
_entity.type
_entity.pdbx_description
1 polymer ?
#
loop_
_entity_poly.entity_id
_entity_poly.type
_entity_poly.pdbx_seq_one_letter_code
_entity_poly.pdbx_strand_id
1 'polypeptide(L)'
;MRTSFHYQGVQYAAKPGAVTCTTQLYHVLRHDKLLPDDLIWDDLEKFWKSQGDGAFFVGDPPTDRAGYFKNYSLSVGTSVTNWAPNKRSKTITVNEANRRNLKSNGWVSLSMGNRLIPTGARAPLSSLAIEGVLDAGRRHRYLDGKGKIRLGMKDKAQLRNSISLSPAALIRRLADDIHSEVPDIKFNYFAMHSSCWDLLRKMKEEFTRVDPKDLHCQASPTRKVKASTFLLNASTKVVTDFLESGRGHVIKDAASKKVTAGEVRRIVYMGDDGWGLDNLMKQLKLNKAPGVEEECRMQ
;
A
#
# COMPACT_ATOMS: atom_id res chain seq x y z
N MET A 1 -9.67 -5.48 -17.36
CA MET A 1 -10.30 -4.44 -16.51
C MET A 1 -10.06 -4.68 -15.02
N ARG A 2 -10.55 -5.76 -14.38
CA ARG A 2 -10.35 -6.01 -12.93
C ARG A 2 -8.87 -6.12 -12.51
N THR A 3 -8.08 -6.90 -13.25
CA THR A 3 -6.65 -7.10 -13.01
C THR A 3 -5.84 -5.82 -13.20
N SER A 4 -6.20 -5.01 -14.19
CA SER A 4 -5.59 -3.70 -14.43
C SER A 4 -5.87 -2.71 -13.29
N PHE A 5 -7.13 -2.63 -12.85
CA PHE A 5 -7.55 -1.79 -11.72
C PHE A 5 -6.78 -2.16 -10.45
N HIS A 6 -6.69 -3.46 -10.15
CA HIS A 6 -5.92 -3.98 -9.02
C HIS A 6 -4.44 -3.63 -9.12
N TYR A 7 -3.81 -3.93 -10.26
CA TYR A 7 -2.37 -3.68 -10.45
C TYR A 7 -2.02 -2.20 -10.31
N GLN A 8 -2.82 -1.30 -10.91
CA GLN A 8 -2.64 0.14 -10.78
C GLN A 8 -2.88 0.61 -9.35
N GLY A 9 -3.93 0.11 -8.69
CA GLY A 9 -4.25 0.44 -7.30
C GLY A 9 -3.14 0.02 -6.33
N VAL A 10 -2.55 -1.16 -6.50
CA VAL A 10 -1.40 -1.63 -5.70
C VAL A 10 -0.22 -0.67 -5.84
N GLN A 11 0.15 -0.30 -7.06
CA GLN A 11 1.25 0.63 -7.32
C GLN A 11 0.99 2.01 -6.73
N TYR A 12 -0.25 2.48 -6.85
CA TYR A 12 -0.69 3.76 -6.31
C TYR A 12 -0.64 3.78 -4.78
N ALA A 13 -1.16 2.75 -4.10
CA ALA A 13 -1.19 2.67 -2.65
C ALA A 13 0.21 2.46 -2.02
N ALA A 14 1.15 1.86 -2.74
CA ALA A 14 2.47 1.49 -2.21
C ALA A 14 3.43 2.68 -2.04
N LYS A 15 3.43 3.65 -2.96
CA LYS A 15 4.44 4.73 -3.03
C LYS A 15 4.22 5.95 -2.11
N PRO A 16 2.99 6.38 -1.76
CA PRO A 16 2.79 7.61 -0.98
C PRO A 16 2.96 7.42 0.53
N GLY A 17 3.35 6.23 1.01
CA GLY A 17 3.66 5.97 2.43
C GLY A 17 2.47 6.03 3.39
N ALA A 18 1.33 6.58 2.98
CA ALA A 18 0.17 6.80 3.84
C ALA A 18 -0.42 5.50 4.39
N VAL A 19 -0.53 4.48 3.55
CA VAL A 19 -1.01 3.16 3.96
C VAL A 19 -0.06 2.57 5.00
N THR A 20 1.25 2.56 4.73
CA THR A 20 2.26 2.06 5.68
C THR A 20 2.24 2.83 7.01
N CYS A 21 2.19 4.16 6.95
CA CYS A 21 2.13 5.02 8.14
C CYS A 21 0.90 4.70 8.99
N THR A 22 -0.27 4.62 8.33
CA THR A 22 -1.55 4.34 8.98
C THR A 22 -1.58 2.95 9.59
N THR A 23 -1.09 1.92 8.89
CA THR A 23 -1.02 0.55 9.42
C THR A 23 -0.13 0.47 10.66
N GLN A 24 1.06 1.07 10.63
CA GLN A 24 1.96 1.04 11.79
C GLN A 24 1.39 1.83 12.98
N LEU A 25 0.74 2.96 12.72
CA LEU A 25 0.04 3.73 13.75
C LEU A 25 -1.11 2.92 14.37
N TYR A 26 -1.98 2.36 13.54
CA TYR A 26 -3.10 1.54 13.99
C TYR A 26 -2.61 0.36 14.86
N HIS A 27 -1.53 -0.30 14.44
CA HIS A 27 -0.90 -1.35 15.23
C HIS A 27 -0.41 -0.85 16.60
N VAL A 28 0.26 0.31 16.66
CA VAL A 28 0.69 0.94 17.93
C VAL A 28 -0.51 1.12 18.86
N LEU A 29 -1.60 1.69 18.34
CA LEU A 29 -2.74 2.08 19.17
C LEU A 29 -3.50 0.85 19.69
N ARG A 30 -3.56 -0.22 18.90
CA ARG A 30 -4.13 -1.51 19.33
C ARG A 30 -3.22 -2.22 20.33
N HIS A 31 -1.91 -2.30 20.05
CA HIS A 31 -0.93 -2.94 20.93
C HIS A 31 -0.89 -2.30 22.32
N ASP A 32 -0.90 -0.96 22.37
CA ASP A 32 -0.87 -0.19 23.62
C ASP A 32 -2.27 -0.08 24.27
N LYS A 33 -3.30 -0.76 23.74
CA LYS A 33 -4.69 -0.76 24.22
C LYS A 33 -5.31 0.63 24.35
N LEU A 34 -4.94 1.52 23.42
CA LEU A 34 -5.47 2.87 23.35
C LEU A 34 -6.80 2.93 22.59
N LEU A 35 -7.08 1.95 21.74
CA LEU A 35 -8.37 1.79 21.07
C LEU A 35 -9.22 0.75 21.81
N PRO A 36 -10.55 0.94 21.89
CA PRO A 36 -11.47 -0.10 22.35
C PRO A 36 -11.33 -1.38 21.52
N ASP A 37 -11.46 -2.55 22.15
CA ASP A 37 -11.25 -3.85 21.49
C ASP A 37 -12.27 -4.09 20.36
N ASP A 38 -13.49 -3.60 20.53
CA ASP A 38 -14.62 -3.66 19.59
C ASP A 38 -14.52 -2.64 18.44
N LEU A 39 -13.69 -1.59 18.58
CA LEU A 39 -13.49 -0.58 17.55
C LEU A 39 -12.42 -1.04 16.53
N ILE A 40 -12.87 -1.80 15.54
CA ILE A 40 -12.03 -2.48 14.56
C ILE A 40 -12.10 -1.79 13.19
N TRP A 41 -10.94 -1.56 12.58
CA TRP A 41 -10.88 -1.13 11.18
C TRP A 41 -10.90 -2.34 10.24
N ASP A 42 -12.09 -2.90 10.00
CA ASP A 42 -12.27 -4.13 9.21
C ASP A 42 -11.53 -4.12 7.87
N ASP A 43 -11.65 -3.01 7.13
CA ASP A 43 -11.04 -2.89 5.80
C ASP A 43 -9.50 -2.96 5.89
N LEU A 44 -8.91 -2.30 6.90
CA LEU A 44 -7.47 -2.27 7.11
C LEU A 44 -6.95 -3.62 7.61
N GLU A 45 -7.67 -4.28 8.51
CA GLU A 45 -7.33 -5.62 9.02
C GLU A 45 -7.35 -6.67 7.91
N LYS A 46 -8.42 -6.68 7.10
CA LYS A 46 -8.52 -7.57 5.94
C LYS A 46 -7.40 -7.29 4.93
N PHE A 47 -7.14 -6.01 4.67
CA PHE A 47 -6.08 -5.58 3.78
C PHE A 47 -4.71 -6.03 4.29
N TRP A 48 -4.41 -5.78 5.57
CA TRP A 48 -3.15 -6.15 6.20
C TRP A 48 -2.97 -7.67 6.16
N LYS A 49 -3.96 -8.45 6.57
CA LYS A 49 -3.90 -9.92 6.50
C LYS A 49 -3.56 -10.44 5.09
N SER A 50 -4.12 -9.82 4.04
CA SER A 50 -3.80 -10.20 2.66
C SER A 50 -2.34 -9.87 2.27
N GLN A 51 -1.86 -8.71 2.69
CA GLN A 51 -0.54 -8.17 2.36
C GLN A 51 0.59 -8.73 3.23
N GLY A 52 0.26 -9.22 4.44
CA GLY A 52 1.18 -9.74 5.45
C GLY A 52 2.07 -8.66 6.07
N ASP A 53 2.68 -8.97 7.21
CA ASP A 53 3.47 -8.00 7.99
C ASP A 53 4.64 -7.44 7.20
N GLY A 54 5.27 -8.27 6.38
CA GLY A 54 6.32 -7.84 5.49
C GLY A 54 5.90 -6.69 4.58
N ALA A 55 4.63 -6.46 4.26
CA ALA A 55 4.26 -5.30 3.44
C ALA A 55 4.43 -3.95 4.17
N PHE A 56 4.38 -3.94 5.51
CA PHE A 56 4.37 -2.71 6.31
C PHE A 56 5.54 -2.59 7.28
N PHE A 57 6.09 -3.72 7.74
CA PHE A 57 7.13 -3.78 8.75
C PHE A 57 8.45 -4.31 8.19
N VAL A 58 9.56 -3.81 8.74
CA VAL A 58 10.89 -4.40 8.56
C VAL A 58 11.17 -5.40 9.67
N GLY A 59 11.09 -6.69 9.36
CA GLY A 59 11.14 -7.75 10.36
C GLY A 59 9.79 -7.94 11.04
N ASP A 60 9.81 -8.37 12.29
CA ASP A 60 8.61 -8.54 13.10
C ASP A 60 8.04 -7.17 13.51
N PRO A 61 6.71 -7.06 13.73
CA PRO A 61 6.08 -5.84 14.23
C PRO A 61 6.73 -5.37 15.54
N PRO A 62 7.12 -4.08 15.66
CA PRO A 62 7.70 -3.56 16.89
C PRO A 62 6.72 -3.58 18.07
N THR A 63 7.25 -3.63 19.28
CA THR A 63 6.47 -3.57 20.54
C THR A 63 6.76 -2.31 21.35
N ASP A 64 7.77 -1.52 20.95
CA ASP A 64 8.20 -0.31 21.63
C ASP A 64 8.24 0.90 20.69
N ARG A 65 8.04 2.10 21.25
CA ARG A 65 7.93 3.36 20.47
C ARG A 65 9.18 3.64 19.63
N ALA A 66 10.38 3.37 20.16
CA ALA A 66 11.62 3.59 19.41
C ALA A 66 11.74 2.60 18.25
N GLY A 67 11.33 1.36 18.48
CA GLY A 67 11.14 0.34 17.45
C GLY A 67 10.23 0.79 16.32
N TYR A 68 9.05 1.37 16.61
CA TYR A 68 8.15 1.89 15.57
C TYR A 68 8.76 3.03 14.76
N PHE A 69 9.41 4.00 15.41
CA PHE A 69 10.05 5.11 14.69
C PHE A 69 11.15 4.61 13.74
N LYS A 70 11.98 3.68 14.23
CA LYS A 70 13.03 3.04 13.42
C LYS A 70 12.41 2.24 12.28
N ASN A 71 11.39 1.44 12.55
CA ASN A 71 10.71 0.60 11.55
C ASN A 71 10.06 1.46 10.47
N TYR A 72 9.32 2.50 10.84
CA TYR A 72 8.75 3.46 9.90
C TYR A 72 9.81 4.09 9.01
N SER A 73 10.91 4.59 9.62
CA SER A 73 12.02 5.20 8.89
C SER A 73 12.62 4.23 7.86
N LEU A 74 12.83 2.97 8.23
CA LEU A 74 13.33 1.95 7.31
C LEU A 74 12.30 1.62 6.22
N SER A 75 11.02 1.56 6.58
CA SER A 75 9.92 1.27 5.64
C SER A 75 9.72 2.34 4.58
N VAL A 76 10.01 3.62 4.89
CA VAL A 76 10.00 4.72 3.91
C VAL A 76 11.32 4.89 3.14
N GLY A 77 12.30 4.02 3.40
CA GLY A 77 13.52 3.89 2.59
C GLY A 77 14.79 4.46 3.22
N THR A 78 14.78 4.89 4.48
CA THR A 78 16.05 5.27 5.14
C THR A 78 16.94 4.04 5.27
N SER A 79 18.25 4.22 5.08
CA SER A 79 19.22 3.13 5.19
C SER A 79 19.44 2.70 6.63
N VAL A 80 19.65 1.39 6.85
CA VAL A 80 20.08 0.83 8.14
C VAL A 80 21.42 1.42 8.59
N THR A 81 22.29 1.80 7.63
CA THR A 81 23.59 2.43 7.92
C THR A 81 23.47 3.79 8.60
N ASN A 82 22.30 4.46 8.53
CA ASN A 82 22.05 5.69 9.27
C ASN A 82 22.00 5.47 10.79
N TRP A 83 21.81 4.22 11.23
CA TRP A 83 21.65 3.84 12.63
C TRP A 83 22.89 3.11 13.19
N ALA A 84 23.99 3.03 12.43
CA ALA A 84 25.21 2.40 12.87
C ALA A 84 26.00 3.31 13.84
N PRO A 85 26.59 2.76 14.93
CA PRO A 85 27.29 3.56 15.94
C PRO A 85 28.49 4.33 15.40
N ASN A 86 29.16 3.84 14.35
CA ASN A 86 30.36 4.45 13.77
C ASN A 86 30.09 5.20 12.45
N LYS A 87 29.01 5.96 12.38
CA LYS A 87 28.63 6.69 11.15
C LYS A 87 29.59 7.84 10.86
N ARG A 88 30.27 7.79 9.70
CA ARG A 88 31.23 8.84 9.26
C ARG A 88 30.59 10.10 8.68
N SER A 89 29.32 10.06 8.26
CA SER A 89 28.61 11.20 7.62
C SER A 89 27.31 11.55 8.35
N LYS A 90 27.02 12.84 8.51
CA LYS A 90 25.75 13.30 9.11
C LYS A 90 24.55 13.19 8.14
N THR A 91 24.79 13.08 6.84
CA THR A 91 23.72 13.02 5.83
C THR A 91 22.89 11.75 5.95
N ILE A 92 21.56 11.87 5.89
CA ILE A 92 20.64 10.72 5.91
C ILE A 92 20.64 10.09 4.51
N THR A 93 21.11 8.85 4.41
CA THR A 93 21.04 8.10 3.16
C THR A 93 19.66 7.48 3.01
N VAL A 94 18.97 7.80 1.91
CA VAL A 94 17.68 7.22 1.53
C VAL A 94 17.90 6.37 0.29
N ASN A 95 17.39 5.14 0.30
CA ASN A 95 17.40 4.24 -0.85
C ASN A 95 15.96 3.83 -1.16
N GLU A 96 15.46 4.24 -2.33
CA GLU A 96 14.08 3.95 -2.73
C GLU A 96 13.82 2.44 -2.89
N ALA A 97 14.82 1.65 -3.26
CA ALA A 97 14.69 0.19 -3.33
C ALA A 97 14.43 -0.45 -1.96
N ASN A 98 14.78 0.26 -0.87
CA ASN A 98 14.51 -0.20 0.49
C ASN A 98 13.06 0.05 0.93
N ARG A 99 12.32 0.97 0.28
CA ARG A 99 10.91 1.22 0.59
C ARG A 99 10.10 -0.05 0.56
N ARG A 100 9.21 -0.26 1.54
CA ARG A 100 8.30 -1.41 1.49
C ARG A 100 7.35 -1.25 0.30
N ASN A 101 6.92 -2.39 -0.24
CA ASN A 101 6.05 -2.43 -1.40
C ASN A 101 4.92 -3.43 -1.16
N LEU A 102 3.78 -3.18 -1.77
CA LEU A 102 2.60 -4.01 -1.68
C LEU A 102 2.69 -5.16 -2.68
N LYS A 103 2.10 -6.29 -2.30
CA LYS A 103 1.99 -7.47 -3.14
C LYS A 103 0.81 -7.33 -4.09
N SER A 104 1.07 -7.48 -5.38
CA SER A 104 0.01 -7.69 -6.36
C SER A 104 -0.52 -9.12 -6.24
N ASN A 105 -1.77 -9.25 -5.82
CA ASN A 105 -2.54 -10.49 -5.94
C ASN A 105 -3.00 -10.74 -7.40
N GLY A 106 -3.56 -11.93 -7.65
CA GLY A 106 -4.22 -12.22 -8.91
C GLY A 106 -3.30 -12.57 -10.07
N TRP A 107 -2.22 -13.31 -9.83
CA TRP A 107 -1.19 -13.54 -10.84
C TRP A 107 -1.70 -14.35 -12.03
N VAL A 108 -2.53 -15.37 -11.78
CA VAL A 108 -3.11 -16.21 -12.85
C VAL A 108 -4.05 -15.35 -13.70
N SER A 109 -4.90 -14.57 -13.05
CA SER A 109 -5.81 -13.63 -13.71
C SER A 109 -5.07 -12.57 -14.50
N LEU A 110 -3.97 -12.01 -13.98
CA LEU A 110 -3.14 -11.03 -14.67
C LEU A 110 -2.47 -11.64 -15.91
N SER A 111 -1.89 -12.84 -15.76
CA SER A 111 -1.26 -13.57 -16.87
C SER A 111 -2.25 -13.84 -18.00
N MET A 112 -3.47 -14.26 -17.67
CA MET A 112 -4.54 -14.46 -18.65
C MET A 112 -5.11 -13.15 -19.19
N GLY A 113 -5.21 -12.11 -18.37
CA GLY A 113 -5.70 -10.80 -18.78
C GLY A 113 -4.81 -10.15 -19.84
N ASN A 114 -3.48 -10.25 -19.69
CA ASN A 114 -2.53 -9.76 -20.69
C ASN A 114 -2.69 -10.45 -22.05
N ARG A 115 -3.21 -11.69 -22.07
CA ARG A 115 -3.51 -12.42 -23.31
C ARG A 115 -4.80 -11.95 -23.97
N LEU A 116 -5.71 -11.30 -23.24
CA LEU A 116 -6.95 -10.75 -23.81
C LEU A 116 -6.71 -9.39 -24.47
N ILE A 117 -5.71 -8.63 -24.01
CA ILE A 117 -5.32 -7.35 -24.58
C ILE A 117 -4.67 -7.58 -25.96
N PRO A 118 -5.05 -6.84 -27.04
CA PRO A 118 -4.48 -7.03 -28.38
C PRO A 118 -3.01 -6.57 -28.45
N THR A 119 -2.08 -7.42 -28.03
CA THR A 119 -0.64 -7.19 -28.16
C THR A 119 -0.03 -8.25 -29.09
N GLY A 120 0.13 -7.89 -30.36
CA GLY A 120 0.94 -8.61 -31.35
C GLY A 120 0.69 -10.12 -31.48
N ALA A 121 1.74 -10.84 -31.89
CA ALA A 121 1.72 -12.30 -32.03
C ALA A 121 1.60 -12.97 -30.65
N ARG A 122 0.58 -13.83 -30.49
CA ARG A 122 0.30 -14.55 -29.25
C ARG A 122 0.74 -16.00 -29.37
N ALA A 123 1.54 -16.48 -28.42
CA ALA A 123 1.82 -17.91 -28.31
C ALA A 123 0.51 -18.68 -28.07
N PRO A 124 0.30 -19.86 -28.69
CA PRO A 124 -0.90 -20.66 -28.46
C PRO A 124 -1.05 -21.06 -26.99
N LEU A 125 -2.29 -21.26 -26.53
CA LEU A 125 -2.57 -21.71 -25.16
C LEU A 125 -2.42 -23.24 -25.09
N SER A 126 -1.18 -23.72 -25.10
CA SER A 126 -0.86 -25.14 -24.95
C SER A 126 -0.96 -25.60 -23.49
N SER A 127 -1.03 -26.91 -23.26
CA SER A 127 -1.00 -27.49 -21.89
C SER A 127 0.21 -27.00 -21.10
N LEU A 128 1.40 -26.99 -21.73
CA LEU A 128 2.65 -26.49 -21.13
C LEU A 128 2.55 -25.01 -20.73
N ALA A 129 1.89 -24.19 -21.55
CA ALA A 129 1.69 -22.78 -21.23
C ALA A 129 0.75 -22.60 -20.02
N ILE A 130 -0.31 -23.41 -19.92
CA ILE A 130 -1.23 -23.37 -18.77
C ILE A 130 -0.54 -23.84 -17.50
N GLU A 131 0.21 -24.94 -17.55
CA GLU A 131 1.02 -25.44 -16.42
C GLU A 131 1.99 -24.36 -15.93
N GLY A 132 2.71 -23.70 -16.85
CA GLY A 132 3.62 -22.60 -16.51
C GLY A 132 2.92 -21.42 -15.81
N VAL A 133 1.71 -21.06 -16.24
CA VAL A 133 0.91 -20.01 -15.59
C VAL A 133 0.48 -20.44 -14.18
N LEU A 134 0.01 -21.67 -14.01
CA LEU A 134 -0.41 -22.20 -12.71
C LEU A 134 0.77 -22.29 -11.73
N ASP A 135 1.93 -22.72 -12.19
CA ASP A 135 3.16 -22.79 -11.40
C ASP A 135 3.69 -21.40 -11.03
N ALA A 136 3.66 -20.45 -11.97
CA ALA A 136 3.98 -19.06 -11.68
C ALA A 136 3.01 -18.46 -10.65
N GLY A 137 1.70 -18.69 -10.81
CA GLY A 137 0.68 -18.26 -9.87
C GLY A 137 0.92 -18.82 -8.46
N ARG A 138 1.25 -20.11 -8.36
CA ARG A 138 1.59 -20.76 -7.08
C ARG A 138 2.83 -20.12 -6.44
N ARG A 139 3.91 -19.90 -7.20
CA ARG A 139 5.12 -19.24 -6.69
C ARG A 139 4.81 -17.85 -6.16
N HIS A 140 4.04 -17.05 -6.90
CA HIS A 140 3.65 -15.70 -6.51
C HIS A 140 2.83 -15.65 -5.22
N ARG A 141 2.13 -16.72 -4.81
CA ARG A 141 1.45 -16.76 -3.51
C ARG A 141 2.41 -16.59 -2.34
N TYR A 142 3.65 -17.08 -2.47
CA TYR A 142 4.65 -17.05 -1.40
C TYR A 142 5.58 -15.85 -1.47
N LEU A 143 5.49 -15.02 -2.51
CA LEU A 143 6.30 -13.81 -2.66
C LEU A 143 5.68 -12.61 -1.95
N ASP A 144 6.53 -11.71 -1.45
CA ASP A 144 6.17 -10.38 -0.98
C ASP A 144 6.10 -9.37 -2.15
N GLY A 145 5.76 -8.11 -1.85
CA GLY A 145 5.69 -7.04 -2.85
C GLY A 145 7.03 -6.67 -3.51
N LYS A 146 8.14 -7.24 -3.05
CA LYS A 146 9.48 -7.11 -3.65
C LYS A 146 9.91 -8.37 -4.41
N GLY A 147 9.02 -9.37 -4.54
CA GLY A 147 9.35 -10.64 -5.18
C GLY A 147 10.25 -11.55 -4.33
N LYS A 148 10.38 -11.29 -3.02
CA LYS A 148 11.13 -12.16 -2.10
C LYS A 148 10.19 -13.15 -1.43
N ILE A 149 10.67 -14.35 -1.14
CA ILE A 149 9.89 -15.35 -0.41
C ILE A 149 9.58 -14.83 1.00
N ARG A 150 8.31 -14.86 1.39
CA ARG A 150 7.84 -14.47 2.73
C ARG A 150 8.51 -15.32 3.81
N LEU A 151 8.79 -14.71 4.96
CA LEU A 151 9.26 -15.41 6.15
C LEU A 151 8.30 -16.56 6.52
N GLY A 152 8.84 -17.72 6.89
CA GLY A 152 8.06 -18.92 7.21
C GLY A 152 7.44 -19.66 6.01
N MET A 153 7.67 -19.20 4.76
CA MET A 153 7.12 -19.82 3.55
C MET A 153 8.18 -20.49 2.65
N LYS A 154 9.44 -20.55 3.08
CA LYS A 154 10.55 -21.15 2.30
C LYS A 154 10.27 -22.61 1.95
N ASP A 155 9.84 -23.41 2.92
CA ASP A 155 9.62 -24.85 2.72
C ASP A 155 8.43 -25.10 1.78
N LYS A 156 7.36 -24.30 1.92
CA LYS A 156 6.18 -24.36 1.04
C LYS A 156 6.45 -23.86 -0.38
N ALA A 157 7.39 -22.93 -0.55
CA ALA A 157 7.80 -22.41 -1.85
C ALA A 157 8.69 -23.40 -2.64
N GLN A 158 9.36 -24.33 -1.93
CA GLN A 158 10.23 -25.35 -2.55
C GLN A 158 9.49 -26.64 -2.94
N LEU A 159 8.28 -26.87 -2.43
CA LEU A 159 7.42 -27.98 -2.84
C LEU A 159 6.99 -27.84 -4.31
N ARG A 160 7.78 -28.44 -5.21
CA ARG A 160 7.42 -28.67 -6.62
C ARG A 160 6.58 -29.93 -6.72
N ASN A 161 5.27 -29.79 -6.67
CA ASN A 161 4.40 -30.82 -7.20
C ASN A 161 4.20 -30.51 -8.69
N SER A 162 4.81 -31.31 -9.56
CA SER A 162 4.54 -31.23 -11.00
C SER A 162 3.05 -31.42 -11.23
N ILE A 163 2.43 -30.49 -11.95
CA ILE A 163 1.02 -30.57 -12.31
C ILE A 163 0.90 -31.48 -13.53
N SER A 164 0.92 -32.81 -13.35
CA SER A 164 0.59 -33.74 -14.45
C SER A 164 -0.93 -33.91 -14.53
N LEU A 165 -1.61 -32.97 -15.17
CA LEU A 165 -3.06 -33.02 -15.38
C LEU A 165 -3.38 -33.24 -16.86
N SER A 166 -4.52 -33.86 -17.14
CA SER A 166 -5.04 -33.90 -18.51
C SER A 166 -5.39 -32.48 -18.99
N PRO A 167 -5.41 -32.21 -20.31
CA PRO A 167 -5.73 -30.88 -20.84
C PRO A 167 -7.06 -30.32 -20.31
N ALA A 168 -8.10 -31.14 -20.21
CA ALA A 168 -9.39 -30.74 -19.66
C ALA A 168 -9.30 -30.38 -18.16
N ALA A 169 -8.51 -31.13 -17.39
CA ALA A 169 -8.28 -30.85 -15.98
C ALA A 169 -7.44 -29.58 -15.76
N LEU A 170 -6.48 -29.29 -16.65
CA LEU A 170 -5.72 -28.03 -16.63
C LEU A 170 -6.62 -26.81 -16.85
N ILE A 171 -7.56 -26.89 -17.80
CA ILE A 171 -8.51 -25.79 -18.07
C ILE A 171 -9.42 -25.56 -16.87
N ARG A 172 -9.97 -26.63 -16.27
CA ARG A 172 -10.79 -26.51 -15.06
C ARG A 172 -10.01 -25.88 -13.93
N ARG A 173 -8.79 -26.37 -13.68
CA ARG A 173 -7.92 -25.83 -12.64
C ARG A 173 -7.58 -24.35 -12.88
N LEU A 174 -7.32 -23.97 -14.12
CA LEU A 174 -7.10 -22.57 -14.50
C LEU A 174 -8.33 -21.71 -14.19
N ALA A 175 -9.52 -22.18 -14.53
CA ALA A 175 -10.76 -21.47 -14.25
C ALA A 175 -11.00 -21.34 -12.73
N ASP A 176 -10.75 -22.39 -11.97
CA ASP A 176 -10.87 -22.39 -10.51
C ASP A 176 -9.89 -21.42 -9.85
N ASP A 177 -8.61 -21.44 -10.27
CA ASP A 177 -7.60 -20.51 -9.76
C ASP A 177 -7.97 -19.05 -10.10
N ILE A 178 -8.41 -18.75 -11.33
CA ILE A 178 -8.91 -17.41 -11.70
C ILE A 178 -10.10 -17.00 -10.82
N HIS A 179 -11.08 -17.89 -10.63
CA HIS A 179 -12.26 -17.62 -9.83
C HIS A 179 -11.89 -17.33 -8.36
N SER A 180 -10.95 -18.11 -7.81
CA SER A 180 -10.48 -17.97 -6.44
C SER A 180 -9.74 -16.66 -6.19
N GLU A 181 -9.12 -16.06 -7.21
CA GLU A 181 -8.40 -14.78 -7.10
C GLU A 181 -9.33 -13.57 -7.13
N VAL A 182 -10.59 -13.73 -7.58
CA VAL A 182 -11.53 -12.60 -7.76
C VAL A 182 -11.73 -11.76 -6.49
N PRO A 183 -11.92 -12.32 -5.28
CA PRO A 183 -12.10 -11.53 -4.06
C PRO A 183 -10.89 -10.65 -3.75
N ASP A 184 -9.68 -11.14 -4.00
CA ASP A 184 -8.43 -10.41 -3.71
C ASP A 184 -8.16 -9.29 -4.72
N ILE A 185 -8.46 -9.54 -6.00
CA ILE A 185 -8.29 -8.56 -7.09
C ILE A 185 -9.36 -7.45 -7.01
N LYS A 186 -10.51 -7.73 -6.42
CA LYS A 186 -11.60 -6.75 -6.27
C LYS A 186 -11.38 -5.76 -5.12
N PHE A 187 -10.39 -5.99 -4.25
CA PHE A 187 -10.11 -5.06 -3.17
C PHE A 187 -9.77 -3.66 -3.72
N ASN A 188 -10.40 -2.62 -3.20
CA ASN A 188 -10.22 -1.27 -3.71
C ASN A 188 -9.05 -0.56 -3.03
N TYR A 189 -7.85 -0.73 -3.60
CA TYR A 189 -6.63 -0.10 -3.11
C TYR A 189 -6.67 1.45 -3.14
N PHE A 190 -7.39 2.04 -4.10
CA PHE A 190 -7.54 3.49 -4.18
C PHE A 190 -8.36 4.01 -3.00
N ALA A 191 -9.50 3.38 -2.71
CA ALA A 191 -10.30 3.71 -1.54
C ALA A 191 -9.51 3.53 -0.23
N MET A 192 -8.75 2.43 -0.10
CA MET A 192 -7.89 2.22 1.08
C MET A 192 -6.86 3.35 1.22
N HIS A 193 -6.19 3.71 0.13
CA HIS A 193 -5.25 4.82 0.12
C HIS A 193 -5.92 6.14 0.54
N SER A 194 -7.06 6.48 -0.07
CA SER A 194 -7.81 7.70 0.24
C SER A 194 -8.24 7.75 1.70
N SER A 195 -8.77 6.65 2.26
CA SER A 195 -9.13 6.56 3.68
C SER A 195 -7.92 6.79 4.60
N CYS A 196 -6.78 6.17 4.29
CA CYS A 196 -5.53 6.40 5.03
C CYS A 196 -5.06 7.85 4.92
N TRP A 197 -5.13 8.42 3.71
CA TRP A 197 -4.70 9.80 3.47
C TRP A 197 -5.58 10.81 4.20
N ASP A 198 -6.89 10.61 4.19
CA ASP A 198 -7.84 11.47 4.89
C ASP A 198 -7.65 11.41 6.41
N LEU A 199 -7.35 10.22 6.97
CA LEU A 199 -6.97 10.11 8.38
C LEU A 199 -5.71 10.94 8.68
N LEU A 200 -4.64 10.76 7.90
CA LEU A 200 -3.38 11.48 8.10
C LEU A 200 -3.56 12.99 7.94
N ARG A 201 -4.45 13.45 7.05
CA ARG A 201 -4.81 14.87 6.90
C ARG A 201 -5.44 15.40 8.19
N LYS A 202 -6.41 14.69 8.76
CA LYS A 202 -7.05 15.05 10.04
C LYS A 202 -6.07 15.06 11.20
N MET A 203 -5.16 14.07 11.25
CA MET A 203 -4.11 14.05 12.26
C MET A 203 -3.17 15.24 12.13
N LYS A 204 -2.79 15.61 10.91
CA LYS A 204 -1.97 16.79 10.66
C LYS A 204 -2.67 18.06 11.15
N GLU A 205 -3.96 18.21 10.84
CA GLU A 205 -4.77 19.35 11.29
C GLU A 205 -4.79 19.45 12.83
N GLU A 206 -5.03 18.34 13.52
CA GLU A 206 -5.00 18.29 14.98
C GLU A 206 -3.60 18.60 15.55
N PHE A 207 -2.52 18.12 14.93
CA PHE A 207 -1.16 18.45 15.38
C PHE A 207 -0.78 19.91 15.10
N THR A 208 -1.29 20.52 14.03
CA THR A 208 -1.03 21.94 13.73
C THR A 208 -1.81 22.91 14.63
N ARG A 209 -2.89 22.44 15.27
CA ARG A 209 -3.63 23.23 16.27
C ARG A 209 -2.86 23.39 17.59
N VAL A 210 -1.80 22.61 17.78
CA VAL A 210 -0.97 22.61 18.97
C VAL A 210 0.18 23.56 18.74
N ASP A 211 0.25 24.63 19.53
CA ASP A 211 1.29 25.66 19.39
C ASP A 211 2.68 25.02 19.68
N PRO A 212 3.71 25.19 18.84
CA PRO A 212 5.05 24.66 19.10
C PRO A 212 5.62 25.09 20.47
N LYS A 213 5.14 26.24 21.00
CA LYS A 213 5.48 26.74 22.33
C LYS A 213 4.89 25.88 23.45
N ASP A 214 3.71 25.27 23.28
CA ASP A 214 3.11 24.35 24.25
C ASP A 214 3.87 23.02 24.33
N LEU A 215 4.56 22.63 23.24
CA LEU A 215 5.51 21.53 23.24
C LEU A 215 6.85 21.88 23.93
N HIS A 216 7.25 23.16 23.96
CA HIS A 216 8.54 23.63 24.50
C HIS A 216 8.48 24.16 25.94
N CYS A 217 7.38 24.77 26.37
CA CYS A 217 7.19 25.35 27.71
C CYS A 217 7.05 24.31 28.84
N GLN A 218 7.17 23.01 28.54
CA GLN A 218 7.12 21.94 29.54
C GLN A 218 8.42 21.14 29.65
N ALA A 219 9.52 21.57 29.03
CA ALA A 219 10.79 20.84 29.00
C ALA A 219 11.65 21.04 30.27
N SER A 220 11.23 20.46 31.39
CA SER A 220 12.16 20.05 32.46
C SER A 220 12.71 18.64 32.16
N PRO A 221 13.88 18.23 32.66
CA PRO A 221 14.53 16.96 32.32
C PRO A 221 13.68 15.71 32.57
N THR A 222 12.65 15.82 33.42
CA THR A 222 11.68 14.77 33.77
C THR A 222 10.45 14.71 32.84
N ARG A 223 10.32 15.57 31.81
CA ARG A 223 9.06 15.79 31.03
C ARG A 223 9.09 15.47 29.54
N LYS A 224 10.18 14.97 28.93
CA LYS A 224 10.18 14.54 27.50
C LYS A 224 9.14 13.46 27.19
N VAL A 225 8.70 12.71 28.21
CA VAL A 225 7.62 11.71 28.12
C VAL A 225 6.28 12.35 27.74
N LYS A 226 5.99 13.60 28.15
CA LYS A 226 4.65 14.22 28.06
C LYS A 226 4.20 14.57 26.63
N ALA A 227 5.10 15.08 25.79
CA ALA A 227 4.76 15.43 24.40
C ALA A 227 4.41 14.20 23.56
N SER A 228 5.16 13.10 23.73
CA SER A 228 4.88 11.84 23.04
C SER A 228 3.53 11.24 23.43
N THR A 229 3.18 11.31 24.71
CA THR A 229 1.89 10.85 25.23
C THR A 229 0.75 11.73 24.75
N PHE A 230 0.95 13.05 24.68
CA PHE A 230 -0.03 13.97 24.12
C PHE A 230 -0.33 13.65 22.63
N LEU A 231 0.71 13.47 21.80
CA LEU A 231 0.53 13.13 20.40
C LEU A 231 -0.15 11.77 20.21
N LEU A 232 0.15 10.78 21.06
CA LEU A 232 -0.55 9.49 21.07
C LEU A 232 -2.02 9.63 21.48
N ASN A 233 -2.33 10.44 22.49
CA ASN A 233 -3.72 10.69 22.89
C ASN A 233 -4.51 11.41 21.79
N ALA A 234 -3.92 12.43 21.15
CA ALA A 234 -4.51 13.11 20.00
C ALA A 234 -4.71 12.14 18.82
N SER A 235 -3.73 11.27 18.55
CA SER A 235 -3.84 10.23 17.53
C SER A 235 -4.97 9.25 17.83
N THR A 236 -5.07 8.82 19.09
CA THR A 236 -6.13 7.91 19.57
C THR A 236 -7.51 8.53 19.35
N LYS A 237 -7.69 9.80 19.71
CA LYS A 237 -8.94 10.53 19.49
C LYS A 237 -9.29 10.58 18.00
N VAL A 238 -8.36 11.01 17.14
CA VAL A 238 -8.63 11.13 15.70
C VAL A 238 -8.96 9.79 15.06
N VAL A 239 -8.26 8.71 15.46
CA VAL A 239 -8.54 7.36 14.96
C VAL A 239 -9.89 6.87 15.46
N THR A 240 -10.23 7.13 16.72
CA THR A 240 -11.54 6.77 17.30
C THR A 240 -12.68 7.46 16.55
N ASP A 241 -12.64 8.79 16.45
CA ASP A 241 -13.62 9.59 15.70
C ASP A 241 -13.70 9.15 14.22
N PHE A 242 -12.59 8.69 13.65
CA PHE A 242 -12.53 8.18 12.30
C PHE A 242 -13.30 6.87 12.14
N LEU A 243 -13.08 5.92 13.04
CA LEU A 243 -13.73 4.61 12.99
C LEU A 243 -15.21 4.70 13.36
N GLU A 244 -15.57 5.46 14.40
CA GLU A 244 -16.96 5.67 14.82
C GLU A 244 -17.81 6.32 13.74
N SER A 245 -17.21 7.17 12.90
CA SER A 245 -17.90 7.76 11.73
C SER A 245 -18.14 6.78 10.57
N GLY A 246 -17.88 5.48 10.77
CA GLY A 246 -18.10 4.41 9.77
C GLY A 246 -17.01 4.32 8.70
N ARG A 247 -15.94 5.12 8.78
CA ARG A 247 -14.89 5.13 7.74
C ARG A 247 -13.98 3.89 7.76
N GLY A 248 -14.16 3.00 8.73
CA GLY A 248 -13.48 1.70 8.83
C GLY A 248 -14.03 0.59 7.92
N HIS A 249 -15.21 0.78 7.32
CA HIS A 249 -15.94 -0.25 6.57
C HIS A 249 -16.33 0.18 5.14
N VAL A 250 -15.80 1.30 4.64
CA VAL A 250 -16.16 1.88 3.33
C VAL A 250 -16.02 0.89 2.18
N ILE A 251 -14.95 0.10 2.15
CA ILE A 251 -14.69 -0.87 1.08
C ILE A 251 -15.63 -2.06 1.23
N LYS A 252 -15.82 -2.57 2.45
CA LYS A 252 -16.77 -3.65 2.76
C LYS A 252 -18.20 -3.28 2.37
N ASP A 253 -18.63 -2.07 2.70
CA ASP A 253 -19.98 -1.57 2.41
C ASP A 253 -20.17 -1.37 0.91
N ALA A 254 -19.18 -0.75 0.24
CA ALA A 254 -19.19 -0.60 -1.21
C ALA A 254 -19.22 -1.94 -1.95
N ALA A 255 -18.52 -2.95 -1.44
CA ALA A 255 -18.53 -4.30 -2.02
C ALA A 255 -19.87 -5.02 -1.83
N SER A 256 -20.64 -4.66 -0.80
CA SER A 256 -21.94 -5.26 -0.49
C SER A 256 -23.11 -4.56 -1.19
N LYS A 257 -22.91 -3.33 -1.67
CA LYS A 257 -23.93 -2.57 -2.39
C LYS A 257 -24.27 -3.24 -3.73
N LYS A 258 -25.53 -3.65 -3.90
CA LYS A 258 -26.06 -4.07 -5.20
C LYS A 258 -26.19 -2.84 -6.10
N VAL A 259 -25.32 -2.74 -7.11
CA VAL A 259 -25.41 -1.68 -8.12
C VAL A 259 -26.60 -1.97 -9.02
N THR A 260 -27.53 -1.02 -9.10
CA THR A 260 -28.68 -1.12 -9.99
C THR A 260 -28.31 -0.65 -11.41
N ALA A 261 -28.95 -1.22 -12.44
CA ALA A 261 -28.64 -0.87 -13.83
C ALA A 261 -28.85 0.63 -14.14
N GLY A 262 -29.69 1.34 -13.37
CA GLY A 262 -29.90 2.79 -13.49
C GLY A 262 -28.72 3.64 -13.01
N GLU A 263 -27.95 3.17 -12.02
CA GLU A 263 -26.75 3.86 -11.52
C GLU A 263 -25.60 3.82 -12.54
N VAL A 264 -25.50 2.74 -13.33
CA VAL A 264 -24.48 2.57 -14.37
C VAL A 264 -24.75 3.47 -15.59
N ARG A 265 -26.02 3.74 -15.92
CA ARG A 265 -26.40 4.60 -17.06
C ARG A 265 -26.02 6.07 -16.88
N ARG A 266 -25.71 6.51 -15.67
CA ARG A 266 -25.27 7.88 -15.36
C ARG A 266 -23.75 8.03 -15.29
N ILE A 267 -22.98 6.96 -15.49
CA ILE A 267 -21.53 7.03 -15.56
C ILE A 267 -21.16 7.61 -16.93
N VAL A 268 -20.92 8.91 -16.99
CA VAL A 268 -20.37 9.57 -18.17
C VAL A 268 -18.90 9.17 -18.27
N TYR A 269 -18.55 8.42 -19.31
CA TYR A 269 -17.16 8.09 -19.63
C TYR A 269 -16.45 9.36 -20.10
N MET A 270 -15.75 10.04 -19.19
CA MET A 270 -14.96 11.23 -19.49
C MET A 270 -13.58 10.84 -20.04
N GLY A 271 -13.53 10.16 -21.18
CA GLY A 271 -12.29 9.84 -21.90
C GLY A 271 -11.22 9.06 -21.12
N ASP A 272 -10.07 8.81 -21.77
CA ASP A 272 -8.94 8.06 -21.19
C ASP A 272 -8.10 8.87 -20.18
N ASP A 273 -8.36 10.17 -20.02
CA ASP A 273 -7.65 11.05 -19.09
C ASP A 273 -8.61 11.76 -18.12
N GLY A 274 -9.28 10.97 -17.28
CA GLY A 274 -10.19 11.48 -16.24
C GLY A 274 -9.53 12.36 -15.16
N TRP A 275 -8.20 12.54 -15.22
CA TRP A 275 -7.42 13.34 -14.27
C TRP A 275 -6.70 14.53 -14.93
N GLY A 276 -6.86 14.73 -16.24
CA GLY A 276 -6.17 15.79 -16.97
C GLY A 276 -4.64 15.70 -16.87
N LEU A 277 -4.09 14.50 -16.67
CA LEU A 277 -2.67 14.25 -16.47
C LEU A 277 -1.86 14.63 -17.71
N ASP A 278 -2.41 14.45 -18.91
CA ASP A 278 -1.78 14.91 -20.14
C ASP A 278 -1.76 16.42 -20.25
N ASN A 279 -2.80 17.08 -19.73
CA ASN A 279 -2.89 18.54 -19.68
C ASN A 279 -1.94 19.12 -18.61
N LEU A 280 -1.85 18.48 -17.45
CA LEU A 280 -0.91 18.81 -16.38
C LEU A 280 0.55 18.64 -16.86
N MET A 281 0.84 17.55 -17.58
CA MET A 281 2.17 17.29 -18.14
C MET A 281 2.50 18.25 -19.30
N LYS A 282 1.52 18.72 -20.07
CA LYS A 282 1.69 19.82 -21.04
C LYS A 282 2.01 21.14 -20.34
N GLN A 283 1.28 21.49 -19.27
CA GLN A 283 1.51 22.72 -18.50
C GLN A 283 2.88 22.73 -17.81
N LEU A 284 3.31 21.60 -17.25
CA LEU A 284 4.64 21.46 -16.64
C LEU A 284 5.79 21.53 -17.66
N LYS A 285 5.53 21.16 -18.92
CA LYS A 285 6.50 21.31 -20.02
C LYS A 285 6.54 22.74 -20.56
N LEU A 286 5.40 23.42 -20.63
CA LEU A 286 5.30 24.84 -21.00
C LEU A 286 5.99 25.75 -19.97
N ASN A 287 5.92 25.42 -18.69
CA ASN A 287 6.61 26.17 -17.62
C ASN A 287 8.11 25.86 -17.49
N LYS A 288 8.68 25.08 -18.41
CA LYS A 288 10.11 24.65 -18.40
C LYS A 288 10.90 25.10 -19.64
N ALA A 289 10.46 26.15 -20.33
CA ALA A 289 11.30 26.84 -21.32
C ALA A 289 12.05 28.02 -20.65
N PRO A 290 13.32 28.28 -21.00
CA PRO A 290 14.28 29.00 -20.17
C PRO A 290 14.25 30.52 -20.40
N GLY A 291 14.57 31.30 -19.37
CA GLY A 291 14.75 32.74 -19.51
C GLY A 291 15.06 33.46 -18.21
N VAL A 292 16.15 33.07 -17.50
CA VAL A 292 16.92 33.97 -16.62
C VAL A 292 18.37 33.45 -16.53
N GLU A 293 19.14 33.64 -17.61
CA GLU A 293 20.60 33.72 -17.56
C GLU A 293 21.01 34.86 -18.51
N GLU A 294 20.92 36.11 -18.04
CA GLU A 294 21.74 37.25 -18.49
C GLU A 294 21.33 38.53 -17.73
N GLU A 295 21.87 38.73 -16.53
CA GLU A 295 22.15 40.08 -15.98
C GLU A 295 23.10 39.96 -14.76
N CYS A 296 24.28 39.38 -15.00
CA CYS A 296 25.45 39.58 -14.15
C CYS A 296 26.59 40.11 -15.02
N ARG A 297 26.38 41.31 -15.60
CA ARG A 297 27.45 42.21 -16.02
C ARG A 297 26.93 43.64 -15.87
N MET A 298 27.70 44.44 -15.12
CA MET A 298 27.55 45.89 -14.85
C MET A 298 26.91 46.24 -13.49
N GLN A 299 27.66 46.03 -12.40
CA GLN A 299 28.36 47.09 -11.65
C GLN A 299 29.25 46.46 -10.58
#